data_AF-A0A246NDF6-F1
#
_entry.id   AF-A0A246NDF6-F1
#
_cell.length_a   1.000
_cell.length_b   1.000
_cell.length_c   1.000
_cell.angle_alpha   90.00
_cell.angle_beta   90.00
_cell.angle_gamma   90.00
#
_symmetry.space_group_name_H-M   'P 1'
#
loop_
_entity.id
_entity.type
_entity.pdbx_description
1 polymer ?
#
loop_
_entity_poly.entity_id
_entity_poly.type
_entity_poly.pdbx_seq_one_letter_code
_entity_poly.pdbx_strand_id
1 'polypeptide(L)'
;MELFLVAVLLLALLAPVLSVILFKKSKKYREEIALLISGKNTLGEELGETQKKLAQAVRDHAELEGKATPLWQYQELHDAVLDAEKKIKTADAIAREKLDEAQKQATRAVNEAHEQAALTISNANSEAVAITQDARDARLKAKERLDNANSKADELISNANDNAMKIIADAEIRAMEIAGSAYEAKEFAETYQAVARSMKNKIEGYGDEWIVPNRSVLDELAENYEFTDAGKELQKARELTKSLIKTNKAASCDYVEPNRRNTAIKFVLDAFNGKVDSTLSKIKHNNYGKLSQEIKDAFELVNFNGSAFRSARITDICLQARLNELKWGVTVNEIMLEEREEQRRIKEQLREEEKARREYEKAIKEAEKEEKTIQQAIDKATKELMLAGEEQRIALEQRLAELQIKYEEAEAKNQRAISMAQQTRSGHVYVISNIGSFGENVYKIGMTRRLEPLDRVRELGDASVPFSFDVHAMIYSDDAPSLENHLHKVFNDKQVNKVNSRKEFFNVGIKDIKSTIQEMSIDVHWTISAEAKEYRESLAIENERNTALKESEQLIVA
;
A
#
# COMPACT_ATOMS: atom_id res chain seq x y z
N MET A 1 -113.32 24.54 123.11
CA MET A 1 -113.06 23.15 123.51
C MET A 1 -113.09 22.15 122.35
N GLU A 2 -113.47 22.52 121.12
CA GLU A 2 -113.44 21.57 119.98
C GLU A 2 -112.17 21.61 119.10
N LEU A 3 -111.38 22.68 119.10
CA LEU A 3 -110.17 22.79 118.25
C LEU A 3 -108.93 22.04 118.78
N PHE A 4 -108.86 21.75 120.09
CA PHE A 4 -107.67 21.14 120.71
C PHE A 4 -107.65 19.60 120.58
N LEU A 5 -108.82 18.94 120.67
CA LEU A 5 -108.93 17.49 120.44
C LEU A 5 -108.65 17.12 118.98
N VAL A 6 -109.06 17.97 118.03
CA VAL A 6 -108.80 17.76 116.60
C VAL A 6 -107.29 17.85 116.28
N ALA A 7 -106.57 18.77 116.93
CA ALA A 7 -105.12 18.92 116.74
C ALA A 7 -104.31 17.72 117.30
N VAL A 8 -104.72 17.17 118.45
CA VAL A 8 -104.05 16.01 119.07
C VAL A 8 -104.29 14.73 118.27
N LEU A 9 -105.49 14.54 117.71
CA LEU A 9 -105.82 13.39 116.87
C LEU A 9 -105.14 13.45 115.48
N LEU A 10 -104.96 14.65 114.93
CA LEU A 10 -104.17 14.89 113.71
C LEU A 10 -102.67 14.61 113.93
N LEU A 11 -102.09 15.01 115.07
CA LEU A 11 -100.69 14.74 115.42
C LEU A 11 -100.42 13.24 115.68
N ALA A 12 -101.36 12.52 116.28
CA ALA A 12 -101.26 11.07 116.50
C ALA A 12 -101.33 10.27 115.19
N LEU A 13 -102.10 10.75 114.19
CA LEU A 13 -102.16 10.13 112.85
C LEU A 13 -100.97 10.51 111.95
N LEU A 14 -100.35 11.69 112.14
CA LEU A 14 -99.22 12.15 111.33
C LEU A 14 -97.84 11.64 111.82
N ALA A 15 -97.69 11.30 113.11
CA ALA A 15 -96.43 10.81 113.68
C ALA A 15 -95.84 9.53 113.02
N PRO A 16 -96.61 8.45 112.75
CA PRO A 16 -96.06 7.27 112.08
C PRO A 16 -95.67 7.57 110.61
N VAL A 17 -96.38 8.49 109.95
CA VAL A 17 -96.06 8.92 108.58
C VAL A 17 -94.74 9.70 108.56
N LEU A 18 -94.52 10.61 109.51
CA LEU A 18 -93.29 11.39 109.63
C LEU A 18 -92.06 10.51 109.93
N SER A 19 -92.23 9.49 110.80
CA SER A 19 -91.21 8.49 111.13
C SER A 19 -90.75 7.70 109.89
N VAL A 20 -91.70 7.20 109.08
CA VAL A 20 -91.39 6.47 107.85
C VAL A 20 -90.72 7.37 106.81
N ILE A 21 -91.14 8.64 106.70
CA ILE A 21 -90.51 9.63 105.81
C ILE A 21 -89.08 9.90 106.26
N LEU A 22 -88.83 10.12 107.55
CA LEU A 22 -87.49 10.38 108.11
C LEU A 22 -86.58 9.15 107.97
N PHE A 23 -87.10 7.94 108.15
CA PHE A 23 -86.33 6.71 107.96
C PHE A 23 -85.98 6.48 106.49
N LYS A 24 -86.92 6.71 105.55
CA LYS A 24 -86.63 6.68 104.10
C LYS A 24 -85.61 7.75 103.71
N LYS A 25 -85.69 8.96 104.27
CA LYS A 25 -84.70 10.03 104.04
C LYS A 25 -83.33 9.65 104.59
N SER A 26 -83.26 9.12 105.81
CA SER A 26 -82.03 8.64 106.46
C SER A 26 -81.35 7.53 105.65
N LYS A 27 -82.13 6.54 105.18
CA LYS A 27 -81.60 5.47 104.33
C LYS A 27 -81.07 6.01 103.01
N LYS A 28 -81.81 6.92 102.36
CA LYS A 28 -81.38 7.59 101.12
C LYS A 28 -80.09 8.39 101.32
N TYR A 29 -79.97 9.15 102.41
CA TYR A 29 -78.74 9.90 102.72
C TYR A 29 -77.56 8.99 103.05
N ARG A 30 -77.78 7.83 103.70
CA ARG A 30 -76.70 6.86 103.95
C ARG A 30 -76.21 6.21 102.66
N GLU A 31 -77.12 5.89 101.74
CA GLU A 31 -76.77 5.38 100.40
C GLU A 31 -76.00 6.44 99.59
N GLU A 32 -76.44 7.71 99.62
CA GLU A 32 -75.73 8.83 98.97
C GLU A 32 -74.33 9.05 99.55
N ILE A 33 -74.18 9.00 100.88
CA ILE A 33 -72.87 9.14 101.55
C ILE A 33 -71.96 7.97 101.20
N ALA A 34 -72.47 6.73 101.16
CA ALA A 34 -71.68 5.57 100.76
C ALA A 34 -71.20 5.67 99.30
N LEU A 35 -72.05 6.18 98.40
CA LEU A 35 -71.72 6.42 97.00
C LEU A 35 -70.67 7.53 96.85
N LEU A 36 -70.77 8.61 97.62
CA LEU A 36 -69.77 9.67 97.66
C LEU A 36 -68.42 9.21 98.22
N ILE A 37 -68.41 8.33 99.23
CA ILE A 37 -67.17 7.77 99.77
C ILE A 37 -66.50 6.82 98.76
N SER A 38 -67.29 5.98 98.08
CA SER A 38 -66.80 5.15 96.98
C SER A 38 -66.26 5.99 95.81
N GLY A 39 -66.96 7.06 95.44
CA GLY A 39 -66.51 8.03 94.44
C GLY A 39 -65.22 8.73 94.84
N LYS A 40 -65.08 9.13 96.11
CA LYS A 40 -63.84 9.75 96.62
C LYS A 40 -62.65 8.80 96.56
N ASN A 41 -62.85 7.52 96.89
CA ASN A 41 -61.77 6.53 96.87
C ASN A 41 -61.31 6.21 95.45
N THR A 42 -62.25 6.06 94.50
CA THR A 42 -61.93 5.85 93.07
C THR A 42 -61.21 7.05 92.46
N LEU A 43 -61.68 8.28 92.73
CA LEU A 43 -60.97 9.50 92.34
C LEU A 43 -59.57 9.60 92.97
N GLY A 44 -59.38 9.12 94.20
CA GLY A 44 -58.09 9.06 94.86
C GLY A 44 -57.10 8.11 94.18
N GLU A 45 -57.59 6.95 93.74
CA GLU A 45 -56.80 5.97 92.98
C GLU A 45 -56.42 6.50 91.58
N GLU A 46 -57.38 7.10 90.85
CA GLU A 46 -57.14 7.73 89.56
C GLU A 46 -56.14 8.91 89.66
N LEU A 47 -56.22 9.72 90.71
CA LEU A 47 -55.26 10.80 90.98
C LEU A 47 -53.85 10.23 91.23
N GLY A 48 -53.75 9.12 91.97
CA GLY A 48 -52.47 8.45 92.21
C GLY A 48 -51.87 7.86 90.93
N GLU A 49 -52.69 7.29 90.05
CA GLU A 49 -52.24 6.72 88.79
C GLU A 49 -51.81 7.81 87.78
N THR A 50 -52.57 8.90 87.70
CA THR A 50 -52.22 10.06 86.86
C THR A 50 -50.95 10.75 87.32
N GLN A 51 -50.72 10.88 88.63
CA GLN A 51 -49.45 11.40 89.17
C GLN A 51 -48.25 10.50 88.83
N LYS A 52 -48.42 9.17 88.87
CA LYS A 52 -47.37 8.23 88.45
C LYS A 52 -47.06 8.35 86.96
N LYS A 53 -48.08 8.47 86.10
CA LYS A 53 -47.91 8.68 84.65
C LYS A 53 -47.21 10.01 84.35
N LEU A 54 -47.58 11.09 85.06
CA LEU A 54 -46.93 12.38 84.92
C LEU A 54 -45.45 12.31 85.33
N ALA A 55 -45.15 11.66 86.46
CA ALA A 55 -43.78 11.48 86.92
C ALA A 55 -42.94 10.64 85.94
N GLN A 56 -43.56 9.67 85.24
CA GLN A 56 -42.89 8.92 84.19
C GLN A 56 -42.61 9.80 82.96
N ALA A 57 -43.61 10.51 82.46
CA ALA A 57 -43.45 11.38 81.30
C ALA A 57 -42.39 12.48 81.52
N VAL A 58 -42.31 13.04 82.73
CA VAL A 58 -41.28 14.02 83.09
C VAL A 58 -39.88 13.39 83.06
N ARG A 59 -39.73 12.14 83.51
CA ARG A 59 -38.44 11.43 83.43
C ARG A 59 -38.05 11.14 81.99
N ASP A 60 -38.99 10.67 81.18
CA ASP A 60 -38.74 10.39 79.76
C ASP A 60 -38.36 11.68 78.99
N HIS A 61 -39.01 12.81 79.30
CA HIS A 61 -38.66 14.11 78.73
C HIS A 61 -37.25 14.56 79.12
N ALA A 62 -36.88 14.42 80.39
CA ALA A 62 -35.54 14.77 80.87
C ALA A 62 -34.46 13.87 80.24
N GLU A 63 -34.74 12.59 80.01
CA GLU A 63 -33.83 11.68 79.33
C GLU A 63 -33.66 12.07 77.85
N LEU A 64 -34.75 12.46 77.17
CA LEU A 64 -34.69 12.95 75.79
C LEU A 64 -33.92 14.27 75.66
N GLU A 65 -34.11 15.22 76.60
CA GLU A 65 -33.29 16.45 76.65
C GLU A 65 -31.81 16.14 76.90
N GLY A 66 -31.50 15.20 77.80
CA GLY A 66 -30.15 14.72 78.04
C GLY A 66 -29.50 14.08 76.81
N LYS A 67 -30.29 13.40 75.96
CA LYS A 67 -29.81 12.84 74.67
C LYS A 67 -29.73 13.88 73.55
N ALA A 68 -30.52 14.96 73.60
CA ALA A 68 -30.54 16.04 72.61
C ALA A 68 -29.45 17.10 72.84
N THR A 69 -29.02 17.29 74.09
CA THR A 69 -27.98 18.26 74.50
C THR A 69 -26.57 18.05 73.92
N PRO A 70 -26.17 16.92 73.32
CA PRO A 70 -24.93 16.86 72.51
C PRO A 70 -25.17 17.20 71.04
N LEU A 71 -26.40 17.08 70.53
CA LEU A 71 -26.71 17.19 69.10
C LEU A 71 -26.67 18.64 68.58
N TRP A 72 -26.94 19.63 69.43
CA TRP A 72 -26.78 21.06 69.08
C TRP A 72 -25.37 21.45 68.62
N GLN A 73 -24.32 20.75 69.10
CA GLN A 73 -22.92 21.00 68.70
C GLN A 73 -22.66 20.64 67.22
N TYR A 74 -23.52 19.81 66.63
CA TYR A 74 -23.41 19.38 65.23
C TYR A 74 -24.33 20.15 64.29
N GLN A 75 -25.11 21.12 64.78
CA GLN A 75 -26.01 21.91 63.96
C GLN A 75 -25.24 22.81 62.98
N GLU A 76 -24.16 23.45 63.43
CA GLU A 76 -23.28 24.25 62.56
C GLU A 76 -22.61 23.38 61.48
N LEU A 77 -22.22 22.15 61.82
CA LEU A 77 -21.65 21.19 60.86
C LEU A 77 -22.69 20.78 59.82
N HIS A 78 -23.93 20.50 60.24
CA HIS A 78 -25.03 20.16 59.34
C HIS A 78 -25.36 21.31 58.38
N ASP A 79 -25.45 22.54 58.89
CA ASP A 79 -25.71 23.73 58.08
C ASP A 79 -24.56 24.00 57.09
N ALA A 80 -23.31 23.80 57.51
CA ALA A 80 -22.14 23.91 56.63
C ALA A 80 -22.14 22.84 55.52
N VAL A 81 -22.55 21.61 55.82
CA VAL A 81 -22.70 20.54 54.82
C VAL A 81 -23.81 20.88 53.83
N LEU A 82 -24.95 21.38 54.29
CA LEU A 82 -26.04 21.81 53.41
C LEU A 82 -25.65 22.98 52.50
N ASP A 83 -24.87 23.94 53.00
CA ASP A 83 -24.35 25.05 52.18
C ASP A 83 -23.31 24.56 51.15
N ALA A 84 -22.43 23.64 51.54
CA ALA A 84 -21.47 23.00 50.64
C ALA A 84 -22.19 22.21 49.53
N GLU A 85 -23.22 21.43 49.86
CA GLU A 85 -24.04 20.71 48.89
C GLU A 85 -24.75 21.66 47.91
N LYS A 86 -25.27 22.79 48.40
CA LYS A 86 -25.86 23.81 47.53
C LYS A 86 -24.83 24.38 46.56
N LYS A 87 -23.63 24.72 47.06
CA LYS A 87 -22.54 25.25 46.23
C LYS A 87 -22.07 24.24 45.17
N ILE A 88 -21.96 22.96 45.53
CA ILE A 88 -21.62 21.88 44.60
C ILE A 88 -22.71 21.77 43.53
N LYS A 89 -23.99 21.74 43.90
CA LYS A 89 -25.10 21.68 42.93
C LYS A 89 -25.11 22.87 41.97
N THR A 90 -24.82 24.07 42.45
CA THR A 90 -24.72 25.26 41.58
C THR A 90 -23.50 25.21 40.67
N ALA A 91 -22.35 24.74 41.18
CA ALA A 91 -21.13 24.58 40.39
C ALA A 91 -21.34 23.52 39.29
N ASP A 92 -21.98 22.41 39.61
CA ASP A 92 -22.34 21.36 38.65
C ASP A 92 -23.29 21.88 37.57
N ALA A 93 -24.27 22.71 37.95
CA ALA A 93 -25.20 23.32 36.99
C ALA A 93 -24.46 24.24 36.01
N ILE A 94 -23.56 25.10 36.51
CA ILE A 94 -22.75 26.01 35.69
C ILE A 94 -21.80 25.22 34.79
N ALA A 95 -21.16 24.17 35.31
CA ALA A 95 -20.27 23.31 34.54
C ALA A 95 -21.02 22.62 33.39
N ARG A 96 -22.23 22.09 33.64
CA ARG A 96 -23.08 21.50 32.61
C ARG A 96 -23.48 22.51 31.54
N GLU A 97 -23.85 23.73 31.93
CA GLU A 97 -24.19 24.80 30.99
C GLU A 97 -23.00 25.15 30.10
N LYS A 98 -21.79 25.29 30.68
CA LYS A 98 -20.57 25.58 29.92
C LYS A 98 -20.17 24.44 28.98
N LEU A 99 -20.36 23.19 29.40
CA LEU A 99 -20.14 22.03 28.53
C LEU A 99 -21.13 22.01 27.36
N ASP A 100 -22.41 22.28 27.60
CA ASP A 100 -23.42 22.35 26.54
C ASP A 100 -23.15 23.50 25.55
N GLU A 101 -22.73 24.66 26.06
CA GLU A 101 -22.32 25.80 25.23
C GLU A 101 -21.09 25.46 24.35
N ALA A 102 -20.06 24.84 24.93
CA ALA A 102 -18.88 24.40 24.22
C ALA A 102 -19.23 23.31 23.18
N GLN A 103 -20.10 22.36 23.52
CA GLN A 103 -20.58 21.32 22.62
C GLN A 103 -21.31 21.93 21.41
N LYS A 104 -22.19 22.91 21.64
CA LYS A 104 -22.90 23.62 20.58
C LYS A 104 -21.94 24.38 19.67
N GLN A 105 -20.95 25.07 20.23
CA GLN A 105 -19.94 25.78 19.43
C GLN A 105 -19.09 24.82 18.60
N ALA A 106 -18.62 23.71 19.19
CA ALA A 106 -17.87 22.69 18.49
C ALA A 106 -18.69 22.08 17.33
N THR A 107 -19.97 21.77 17.57
CA THR A 107 -20.86 21.22 16.55
C THR A 107 -21.07 22.20 15.40
N ARG A 108 -21.25 23.50 15.69
CA ARG A 108 -21.36 24.54 14.66
C ARG A 108 -20.09 24.65 13.81
N ALA A 109 -18.92 24.73 14.44
CA ALA A 109 -17.65 24.82 13.74
C ALA A 109 -17.40 23.60 12.83
N VAL A 110 -17.74 22.40 13.31
CA VAL A 110 -17.63 21.16 12.52
C VAL A 110 -18.59 21.18 11.33
N ASN A 111 -19.84 21.62 11.52
CA ASN A 111 -20.80 21.72 10.42
C ASN A 111 -20.38 22.75 9.36
N GLU A 112 -19.92 23.93 9.78
CA GLU A 112 -19.41 24.95 8.87
C GLU A 112 -18.20 24.46 8.06
N ALA A 113 -17.27 23.75 8.72
CA ALA A 113 -16.13 23.14 8.05
C ALA A 113 -16.57 22.05 7.04
N HIS A 114 -17.57 21.24 7.38
CA HIS A 114 -18.13 20.24 6.46
C HIS A 114 -18.81 20.88 5.25
N GLU A 115 -19.59 21.95 5.43
CA GLU A 115 -20.22 22.67 4.31
C GLU A 115 -19.18 23.29 3.38
N GLN A 116 -18.13 23.92 3.93
CA GLN A 116 -17.04 24.46 3.12
C GLN A 116 -16.25 23.38 2.37
N ALA A 117 -15.98 22.25 3.03
CA ALA A 117 -15.33 21.11 2.38
C ALA A 117 -16.20 20.55 1.24
N ALA A 118 -17.51 20.40 1.45
CA ALA A 118 -18.44 19.92 0.43
C ALA A 118 -18.50 20.86 -0.79
N LEU A 119 -18.54 22.18 -0.56
CA LEU A 119 -18.47 23.19 -1.63
C LEU A 119 -17.16 23.10 -2.42
N THR A 120 -16.03 22.97 -1.73
CA THR A 120 -14.71 22.87 -2.36
C THR A 120 -14.59 21.61 -3.20
N ILE A 121 -15.05 20.47 -2.69
CA ILE A 121 -15.08 19.20 -3.43
C ILE A 121 -16.01 19.31 -4.65
N SER A 122 -17.18 19.93 -4.50
CA SER A 122 -18.11 20.13 -5.62
C SER A 122 -17.51 20.98 -6.73
N ASN A 123 -16.83 22.08 -6.38
CA ASN A 123 -16.18 22.95 -7.34
C ASN A 123 -15.02 22.24 -8.05
N ALA A 124 -14.16 21.54 -7.30
CA ALA A 124 -13.06 20.77 -7.86
C ALA A 124 -13.55 19.67 -8.82
N ASN A 125 -14.64 18.99 -8.47
CA ASN A 125 -15.26 17.99 -9.35
C ASN A 125 -15.81 18.61 -10.64
N SER A 126 -16.47 19.77 -10.55
CA SER A 126 -16.97 20.47 -11.75
C SER A 126 -15.83 20.92 -12.67
N GLU A 127 -14.72 21.40 -12.11
CA GLU A 127 -13.55 21.81 -12.86
C GLU A 127 -12.85 20.60 -13.50
N ALA A 128 -12.72 19.48 -12.77
CA ALA A 128 -12.18 18.24 -13.30
C ALA A 128 -13.01 17.71 -14.48
N VAL A 129 -14.35 17.75 -14.40
CA VAL A 129 -15.23 17.37 -15.51
C VAL A 129 -15.00 18.27 -16.73
N ALA A 130 -14.89 19.59 -16.55
CA ALA A 130 -14.61 20.51 -17.65
C ALA A 130 -13.25 20.22 -18.32
N ILE A 131 -12.19 20.04 -17.53
CA ILE A 131 -10.84 19.72 -18.02
C ILE A 131 -10.84 18.40 -18.80
N THR A 132 -11.50 17.37 -18.28
CA THR A 132 -11.56 16.06 -18.96
C THR A 132 -12.33 16.13 -20.28
N GLN A 133 -13.39 16.94 -20.36
CA GLN A 133 -14.14 17.17 -21.58
C GLN A 133 -13.31 17.93 -22.63
N ASP A 134 -12.64 19.01 -22.23
CA ASP A 134 -11.75 19.78 -23.11
C ASP A 134 -10.59 18.92 -23.64
N ALA A 135 -9.98 18.11 -22.77
CA ALA A 135 -8.92 17.17 -23.16
C ALA A 135 -9.43 16.12 -24.17
N ARG A 136 -10.66 15.61 -23.96
CA ARG A 136 -11.29 14.65 -24.88
C ARG A 136 -11.55 15.28 -26.25
N ASP A 137 -12.07 16.49 -26.29
CA ASP A 137 -12.36 17.21 -27.53
C ASP A 137 -11.08 17.58 -28.29
N ALA A 138 -10.03 18.01 -27.58
CA ALA A 138 -8.72 18.24 -28.16
C ALA A 138 -8.13 16.95 -28.77
N ARG A 139 -8.26 15.82 -28.06
CA ARG A 139 -7.79 14.52 -28.55
C ARG A 139 -8.56 14.06 -29.78
N LEU A 140 -9.87 14.26 -29.82
CA LEU A 140 -10.69 13.92 -30.98
C LEU A 140 -10.29 14.74 -32.21
N LYS A 141 -10.11 16.06 -32.06
CA LYS A 141 -9.63 16.94 -33.14
C LYS A 141 -8.22 16.56 -33.61
N ALA A 142 -7.33 16.19 -32.69
CA ALA A 142 -5.99 15.73 -33.03
C ALA A 142 -6.02 14.41 -33.82
N LYS A 143 -6.87 13.47 -33.40
CA LYS A 143 -7.07 12.19 -34.10
C LYS A 143 -7.63 12.40 -35.50
N GLU A 144 -8.65 13.23 -35.66
CA GLU A 144 -9.24 13.53 -36.97
C GLU A 144 -8.21 14.17 -37.93
N ARG A 145 -7.35 15.06 -37.43
CA ARG A 145 -6.25 15.62 -38.23
C ARG A 145 -5.23 14.55 -38.64
N LEU A 146 -4.91 13.62 -37.76
CA LEU A 146 -3.97 12.53 -38.02
C LEU A 146 -4.55 11.54 -39.02
N ASP A 147 -5.81 11.13 -38.87
CA ASP A 147 -6.50 10.23 -39.78
C ASP A 147 -6.60 10.85 -41.19
N ASN A 148 -6.90 12.15 -41.29
CA ASN A 148 -6.89 12.87 -42.56
C ASN A 148 -5.50 12.99 -43.18
N ALA A 149 -4.45 13.18 -42.38
CA ALA A 149 -3.07 13.23 -42.87
C ALA A 149 -2.61 11.86 -43.39
N ASN A 150 -2.94 10.78 -42.67
CA ASN A 150 -2.64 9.41 -43.09
C ASN A 150 -3.38 9.05 -44.37
N SER A 151 -4.68 9.33 -44.47
CA SER A 151 -5.45 9.07 -45.71
C SER A 151 -4.85 9.79 -46.92
N LYS A 152 -4.37 11.03 -46.77
CA LYS A 152 -3.69 11.77 -47.84
C LYS A 152 -2.32 11.17 -48.17
N ALA A 153 -1.58 10.71 -47.17
CA ALA A 153 -0.29 10.06 -47.37
C ALA A 153 -0.46 8.74 -48.13
N ASP A 154 -1.45 7.93 -47.75
CA ASP A 154 -1.77 6.66 -48.40
C ASP A 154 -2.21 6.87 -49.86
N GLU A 155 -3.03 7.89 -50.12
CA GLU A 155 -3.43 8.28 -51.47
C GLU A 155 -2.21 8.72 -52.32
N LEU A 156 -1.29 9.50 -51.75
CA LEU A 156 -0.05 9.88 -52.43
C LEU A 156 0.85 8.69 -52.73
N ILE A 157 1.00 7.74 -51.79
CA ILE A 157 1.79 6.53 -51.98
C ILE A 157 1.16 5.63 -53.05
N SER A 158 -0.16 5.44 -53.02
CA SER A 158 -0.89 4.67 -54.04
C SER A 158 -0.70 5.28 -55.42
N ASN A 159 -0.90 6.59 -55.55
CA ASN A 159 -0.71 7.29 -56.81
C ASN A 159 0.74 7.23 -57.30
N ALA A 160 1.72 7.31 -56.40
CA ALA A 160 3.14 7.16 -56.75
C ALA A 160 3.46 5.75 -57.24
N ASN A 161 2.91 4.71 -56.59
CA ASN A 161 3.09 3.32 -57.00
C ASN A 161 2.41 3.03 -58.34
N ASP A 162 1.19 3.51 -58.57
CA ASP A 162 0.47 3.33 -59.82
C ASP A 162 1.19 4.03 -60.98
N ASN A 163 1.73 5.23 -60.75
CA ASN A 163 2.56 5.93 -61.72
C ASN A 163 3.88 5.20 -61.98
N ALA A 164 4.54 4.68 -60.95
CA ALA A 164 5.76 3.89 -61.11
C ALA A 164 5.51 2.61 -61.92
N MET A 165 4.42 1.89 -61.62
CA MET A 165 4.02 0.69 -62.35
C MET A 165 3.72 1.01 -63.82
N LYS A 166 3.01 2.11 -64.11
CA LYS A 166 2.80 2.57 -65.48
C LYS A 166 4.10 2.92 -66.19
N ILE A 167 5.01 3.64 -65.54
CA ILE A 167 6.31 3.99 -66.12
C ILE A 167 7.12 2.73 -66.47
N ILE A 168 7.12 1.73 -65.58
CA ILE A 168 7.79 0.45 -65.80
C ILE A 168 7.13 -0.30 -66.96
N ALA A 169 5.82 -0.46 -66.95
CA ALA A 169 5.08 -1.14 -68.02
C ALA A 169 5.28 -0.45 -69.38
N ASP A 170 5.22 0.89 -69.43
CA ASP A 170 5.48 1.66 -70.65
C ASP A 170 6.94 1.55 -71.10
N ALA A 171 7.88 1.42 -70.16
CA ALA A 171 9.29 1.19 -70.47
C ALA A 171 9.52 -0.23 -71.00
N GLU A 172 8.84 -1.24 -70.45
CA GLU A 172 8.88 -2.64 -70.90
C GLU A 172 8.27 -2.80 -72.29
N ILE A 173 7.10 -2.21 -72.54
CA ILE A 173 6.46 -2.21 -73.86
C ILE A 173 7.39 -1.55 -74.89
N ARG A 174 7.96 -0.38 -74.59
CA ARG A 174 8.91 0.28 -75.48
C ARG A 174 10.20 -0.53 -75.67
N ALA A 175 10.70 -1.18 -74.63
CA ALA A 175 11.87 -2.04 -74.73
C ALA A 175 11.58 -3.26 -75.62
N MET A 176 10.38 -3.83 -75.53
CA MET A 176 9.93 -4.95 -76.35
C MET A 176 9.70 -4.55 -77.82
N GLU A 177 9.14 -3.36 -78.06
CA GLU A 177 8.98 -2.78 -79.40
C GLU A 177 10.32 -2.46 -80.09
N ILE A 178 11.30 -1.96 -79.32
CA ILE A 178 12.63 -1.58 -79.85
C ILE A 178 13.53 -2.80 -80.06
N ALA A 179 13.51 -3.77 -79.14
CA ALA A 179 14.48 -4.87 -79.10
C ALA A 179 13.93 -6.22 -79.59
N GLY A 180 12.61 -6.41 -79.72
CA GLY A 180 12.00 -7.64 -80.24
C GLY A 180 12.59 -8.91 -79.61
N SER A 181 13.05 -9.85 -80.46
CA SER A 181 13.68 -11.12 -80.04
C SER A 181 14.98 -10.96 -79.23
N ALA A 182 15.58 -9.77 -79.17
CA ALA A 182 16.74 -9.50 -78.31
C ALA A 182 16.36 -9.22 -76.85
N TYR A 183 15.10 -8.84 -76.56
CA TYR A 183 14.61 -8.65 -75.18
C TYR A 183 14.41 -9.99 -74.47
N GLU A 184 13.77 -10.95 -75.14
CA GLU A 184 13.64 -12.34 -74.64
C GLU A 184 15.01 -12.98 -74.42
N ALA A 185 15.96 -12.80 -75.34
CA ALA A 185 17.33 -13.29 -75.17
C ALA A 185 18.07 -12.65 -73.97
N LYS A 186 17.74 -11.41 -73.60
CA LYS A 186 18.29 -10.72 -72.43
C LYS A 186 17.67 -11.26 -71.12
N GLU A 187 16.37 -11.55 -71.10
CA GLU A 187 15.69 -12.13 -69.94
C GLU A 187 16.19 -13.56 -69.65
N PHE A 188 16.46 -14.32 -70.72
CA PHE A 188 17.19 -15.59 -70.62
C PHE A 188 18.63 -15.38 -70.14
N ALA A 189 19.34 -14.37 -70.62
CA ALA A 189 20.70 -14.07 -70.15
C ALA A 189 20.74 -13.65 -68.66
N GLU A 190 19.78 -12.87 -68.17
CA GLU A 190 19.67 -12.45 -66.76
C GLU A 190 19.32 -13.64 -65.85
N THR A 191 18.42 -14.52 -66.28
CA THR A 191 18.11 -15.77 -65.57
C THR A 191 19.30 -16.75 -65.58
N TYR A 192 19.99 -16.92 -66.70
CA TYR A 192 21.23 -17.73 -66.75
C TYR A 192 22.36 -17.11 -65.93
N GLN A 193 22.42 -15.77 -65.82
CA GLN A 193 23.40 -15.08 -64.99
C GLN A 193 23.07 -15.24 -63.50
N ALA A 194 21.80 -15.18 -63.11
CA ALA A 194 21.35 -15.47 -61.74
C ALA A 194 21.61 -16.93 -61.35
N VAL A 195 21.36 -17.88 -62.26
CA VAL A 195 21.67 -19.30 -62.08
C VAL A 195 23.18 -19.51 -61.99
N ALA A 196 23.98 -18.90 -62.87
CA ALA A 196 25.44 -18.95 -62.82
C ALA A 196 25.99 -18.33 -61.51
N ARG A 197 25.37 -17.26 -60.99
CA ARG A 197 25.72 -16.64 -59.71
C ARG A 197 25.38 -17.54 -58.53
N SER A 198 24.24 -18.22 -58.57
CA SER A 198 23.86 -19.20 -57.54
C SER A 198 24.75 -20.44 -57.55
N MET A 199 25.16 -20.91 -58.74
CA MET A 199 26.15 -21.98 -58.89
C MET A 199 27.53 -21.54 -58.41
N LYS A 200 27.93 -20.30 -58.70
CA LYS A 200 29.19 -19.71 -58.22
C LYS A 200 29.24 -19.62 -56.69
N ASN A 201 28.18 -19.13 -56.05
CA ASN A 201 28.06 -19.07 -54.59
C ASN A 201 28.10 -20.47 -53.94
N LYS A 202 27.61 -21.51 -54.65
CA LYS A 202 27.62 -22.90 -54.18
C LYS A 202 28.98 -23.59 -54.37
N ILE A 203 29.79 -23.13 -55.33
CA ILE A 203 31.13 -23.66 -55.63
C ILE A 203 32.21 -22.94 -54.81
N GLU A 204 32.08 -21.63 -54.58
CA GLU A 204 33.04 -20.82 -53.79
C GLU A 204 32.78 -20.90 -52.28
N GLY A 205 31.64 -21.47 -51.86
CA GLY A 205 31.14 -21.41 -50.49
C GLY A 205 30.49 -20.07 -50.17
N TYR A 206 29.51 -20.07 -49.27
CA TYR A 206 28.96 -18.83 -48.73
C TYR A 206 30.05 -18.17 -47.87
N GLY A 207 30.83 -17.27 -48.46
CA GLY A 207 31.80 -16.46 -47.72
C GLY A 207 31.12 -15.52 -46.71
N ASP A 208 31.93 -14.70 -46.03
CA ASP A 208 31.57 -13.81 -44.91
C ASP A 208 30.39 -12.83 -45.17
N GLU A 209 29.85 -12.75 -46.38
CA GLU A 209 28.68 -11.93 -46.73
C GLU A 209 27.38 -12.35 -46.01
N TRP A 210 27.36 -13.53 -45.36
CA TRP A 210 26.24 -14.01 -44.53
C TRP A 210 26.50 -13.94 -43.02
N ILE A 211 27.67 -13.41 -42.61
CA ILE A 211 27.96 -13.15 -41.19
C ILE A 211 27.23 -11.88 -40.80
N VAL A 212 26.05 -12.02 -40.18
CA VAL A 212 25.45 -10.94 -39.40
C VAL A 212 26.35 -10.76 -38.18
N PRO A 213 27.05 -9.63 -38.00
CA PRO A 213 27.88 -9.42 -36.83
C PRO A 213 27.01 -9.57 -35.57
N ASN A 214 27.50 -10.33 -34.58
CA ASN A 214 26.83 -10.41 -33.27
C ASN A 214 26.50 -8.99 -32.79
N ARG A 215 25.27 -8.78 -32.31
CA ARG A 215 24.82 -7.52 -31.72
C ARG A 215 25.94 -6.98 -30.82
N SER A 216 26.43 -5.78 -31.12
CA SER A 216 27.55 -5.21 -30.38
C SER A 216 27.08 -4.90 -28.96
N VAL A 217 27.95 -5.08 -27.96
CA VAL A 217 27.68 -4.68 -26.56
C VAL A 217 27.20 -3.22 -26.46
N LEU A 218 27.64 -2.37 -27.40
CA LEU A 218 27.18 -0.98 -27.49
C LEU A 218 25.76 -0.82 -28.07
N ASP A 219 25.32 -1.72 -28.94
CA ASP A 219 23.95 -1.70 -29.46
C ASP A 219 22.95 -2.06 -28.33
N GLU A 220 23.31 -3.03 -27.46
CA GLU A 220 22.51 -3.36 -26.26
C GLU A 220 22.50 -2.20 -25.24
N LEU A 221 23.65 -1.56 -25.02
CA LEU A 221 23.72 -0.39 -24.13
C LEU A 221 22.93 0.80 -24.67
N ALA A 222 22.92 1.03 -25.99
CA ALA A 222 22.12 2.09 -26.59
C ALA A 222 20.61 1.85 -26.40
N GLU A 223 20.17 0.60 -26.55
CA GLU A 223 18.77 0.20 -26.38
C GLU A 223 18.32 0.26 -24.91
N ASN A 224 19.12 -0.25 -23.98
CA ASN A 224 18.81 -0.24 -22.56
C ASN A 224 18.73 1.17 -21.96
N TYR A 225 19.46 2.13 -22.54
CA TYR A 225 19.52 3.52 -22.07
C TYR A 225 18.86 4.52 -23.04
N GLU A 226 17.95 4.05 -23.92
CA GLU A 226 17.19 4.86 -24.89
C GLU A 226 16.57 6.12 -24.28
N PHE A 227 16.18 6.08 -23.01
CA PHE A 227 15.50 7.20 -22.34
C PHE A 227 16.46 8.28 -21.84
N THR A 228 17.76 7.95 -21.73
CA THR A 228 18.81 8.91 -21.34
C THR A 228 19.29 9.67 -22.58
N ASP A 229 19.67 10.94 -22.38
CA ASP A 229 20.25 11.73 -23.48
C ASP A 229 21.53 11.07 -24.02
N ALA A 230 22.32 10.45 -23.16
CA ALA A 230 23.54 9.72 -23.54
C ALA A 230 23.24 8.46 -24.40
N GLY A 231 22.20 7.69 -24.09
CA GLY A 231 21.81 6.52 -24.87
C GLY A 231 21.25 6.88 -26.25
N LYS A 232 20.44 7.95 -26.35
CA LYS A 232 19.98 8.49 -27.65
C LYS A 232 21.14 8.94 -28.53
N GLU A 233 22.12 9.63 -27.94
CA GLU A 233 23.30 10.08 -28.68
C GLU A 233 24.22 8.91 -29.08
N LEU A 234 24.32 7.85 -28.25
CA LEU A 234 25.00 6.60 -28.63
C LEU A 234 24.30 5.92 -29.82
N GLN A 235 22.97 5.85 -29.82
CA GLN A 235 22.20 5.30 -30.92
C GLN A 235 22.43 6.09 -32.22
N LYS A 236 22.35 7.42 -32.16
CA LYS A 236 22.65 8.30 -33.31
C LYS A 236 24.08 8.10 -33.82
N ALA A 237 25.06 7.95 -32.92
CA ALA A 237 26.44 7.69 -33.30
C ALA A 237 26.59 6.35 -34.05
N ARG A 238 25.92 5.29 -33.58
CA ARG A 238 25.91 3.97 -34.22
C ARG A 238 25.20 3.99 -35.57
N GLU A 239 24.08 4.70 -35.67
CA GLU A 239 23.34 4.88 -36.93
C GLU A 239 24.16 5.66 -37.96
N LEU A 240 24.86 6.71 -37.53
CA LEU A 240 25.77 7.48 -38.39
C LEU A 240 26.84 6.56 -39.01
N THR A 241 27.52 5.75 -38.20
CA THR A 241 28.52 4.79 -38.70
C THR A 241 27.91 3.78 -39.66
N LYS A 242 26.75 3.20 -39.33
CA LYS A 242 26.02 2.27 -40.23
C LYS A 242 25.67 2.96 -41.56
N SER A 243 25.27 4.23 -41.53
CA SER A 243 24.96 5.00 -42.73
C SER A 243 26.18 5.29 -43.61
N LEU A 244 27.34 5.56 -43.00
CA LEU A 244 28.60 5.80 -43.72
C LEU A 244 29.08 4.54 -44.46
N ILE A 245 28.90 3.38 -43.84
CA ILE A 245 29.20 2.09 -44.45
C ILE A 245 28.23 1.82 -45.61
N LYS A 246 26.92 1.96 -45.41
CA LYS A 246 25.89 1.73 -46.45
C LYS A 246 26.04 2.67 -47.65
N THR A 247 26.44 3.91 -47.43
CA THR A 247 26.60 4.93 -48.49
C THR A 247 27.97 4.91 -49.16
N ASN A 248 28.84 3.94 -48.84
CA ASN A 248 30.22 3.85 -49.34
C ASN A 248 31.05 5.12 -49.08
N LYS A 249 30.74 5.86 -48.01
CA LYS A 249 31.48 7.06 -47.60
C LYS A 249 32.52 6.78 -46.51
N ALA A 250 32.50 5.58 -45.93
CA ALA A 250 33.38 5.21 -44.84
C ALA A 250 34.86 5.09 -45.28
N ALA A 251 35.13 4.63 -46.50
CA ALA A 251 36.47 4.47 -47.05
C ALA A 251 36.52 4.80 -48.56
N SER A 252 37.71 5.12 -49.06
CA SER A 252 37.98 5.52 -50.44
C SER A 252 39.18 4.78 -51.01
N CYS A 253 39.21 4.59 -52.33
CA CYS A 253 40.32 3.96 -53.04
C CYS A 253 40.40 4.47 -54.49
N ASP A 254 41.61 4.57 -55.04
CA ASP A 254 41.88 5.21 -56.34
C ASP A 254 41.93 4.19 -57.51
N TYR A 255 41.44 2.96 -57.30
CA TYR A 255 41.19 2.02 -58.40
C TYR A 255 40.10 2.55 -59.34
N VAL A 256 40.40 2.53 -60.63
CA VAL A 256 39.44 2.89 -61.69
C VAL A 256 38.42 1.75 -61.90
N GLU A 257 38.87 0.49 -61.75
CA GLU A 257 38.02 -0.68 -61.91
C GLU A 257 37.11 -0.88 -60.67
N PRO A 258 35.76 -0.91 -60.82
CA PRO A 258 34.82 -0.95 -59.70
C PRO A 258 34.99 -2.17 -58.79
N ASN A 259 35.26 -3.35 -59.35
CA ASN A 259 35.40 -4.58 -58.58
C ASN A 259 36.63 -4.52 -57.66
N ARG A 260 37.81 -4.18 -58.21
CA ARG A 260 39.04 -4.03 -57.42
C ARG A 260 38.93 -2.92 -56.39
N ARG A 261 38.28 -1.80 -56.74
CA ARG A 261 38.01 -0.69 -55.82
C ARG A 261 37.16 -1.13 -54.63
N ASN A 262 36.05 -1.82 -54.90
CA ASN A 262 35.13 -2.26 -53.85
C ASN A 262 35.77 -3.31 -52.94
N THR A 263 36.53 -4.25 -53.50
CA THR A 263 37.27 -5.25 -52.71
C THR A 263 38.32 -4.61 -51.81
N ALA A 264 39.10 -3.65 -52.33
CA ALA A 264 40.09 -2.93 -51.52
C ALA A 264 39.44 -2.10 -50.41
N ILE A 265 38.31 -1.44 -50.70
CA ILE A 265 37.51 -0.69 -49.72
C ILE A 265 36.98 -1.61 -48.62
N LYS A 266 36.38 -2.74 -48.97
CA LYS A 266 35.88 -3.74 -48.00
C LYS A 266 37.00 -4.23 -47.08
N PHE A 267 38.13 -4.63 -47.65
CA PHE A 267 39.28 -5.14 -46.88
C PHE A 267 39.79 -4.15 -45.82
N VAL A 268 39.97 -2.88 -46.20
CA VAL A 268 40.44 -1.83 -45.28
C VAL A 268 39.37 -1.51 -44.23
N LEU A 269 38.08 -1.50 -44.60
CA LEU A 269 36.97 -1.31 -43.67
C LEU A 269 36.87 -2.44 -42.64
N ASP A 270 36.97 -3.69 -43.07
CA ASP A 270 36.86 -4.85 -42.17
C ASP A 270 38.04 -4.89 -41.19
N ALA A 271 39.25 -4.61 -41.67
CA ALA A 271 40.43 -4.50 -40.83
C ALA A 271 40.33 -3.37 -39.79
N PHE A 272 39.75 -2.23 -40.17
CA PHE A 272 39.53 -1.11 -39.24
C PHE A 272 38.41 -1.41 -38.24
N ASN A 273 37.25 -1.87 -38.72
CA ASN A 273 36.10 -2.20 -37.89
C ASN A 273 36.43 -3.28 -36.85
N GLY A 274 37.13 -4.35 -37.25
CA GLY A 274 37.54 -5.40 -36.31
C GLY A 274 38.42 -4.89 -35.17
N LYS A 275 39.34 -3.96 -35.47
CA LYS A 275 40.17 -3.31 -34.42
C LYS A 275 39.34 -2.38 -33.54
N VAL A 276 38.49 -1.55 -34.13
CA VAL A 276 37.66 -0.60 -33.40
C VAL A 276 36.68 -1.32 -32.49
N ASP A 277 35.97 -2.34 -32.97
CA ASP A 277 34.99 -3.08 -32.19
C ASP A 277 35.67 -3.85 -31.03
N SER A 278 36.89 -4.38 -31.23
CA SER A 278 37.70 -4.94 -30.14
C SER A 278 38.18 -3.91 -29.12
N THR A 279 38.36 -2.65 -29.52
CA THR A 279 38.73 -1.56 -28.61
C THR A 279 37.50 -1.06 -27.84
N LEU A 280 36.35 -0.94 -28.51
CA LEU A 280 35.06 -0.56 -27.90
C LEU A 280 34.58 -1.59 -26.88
N SER A 281 34.86 -2.89 -27.04
CA SER A 281 34.51 -3.90 -26.05
C SER A 281 35.24 -3.73 -24.70
N LYS A 282 36.31 -2.92 -24.65
CA LYS A 282 37.12 -2.69 -23.45
C LYS A 282 36.74 -1.41 -22.69
N ILE A 283 35.65 -0.75 -23.06
CA ILE A 283 35.19 0.52 -22.45
C ILE A 283 35.04 0.38 -20.92
N LYS A 284 35.57 1.38 -20.20
CA LYS A 284 35.46 1.57 -18.75
C LYS A 284 35.35 3.07 -18.44
N HIS A 285 34.89 3.42 -17.25
CA HIS A 285 34.72 4.81 -16.77
C HIS A 285 35.98 5.70 -16.81
N ASN A 286 37.19 5.16 -17.03
CA ASN A 286 38.44 5.95 -16.94
C ASN A 286 39.41 5.76 -18.12
N ASN A 287 39.02 5.06 -19.18
CA ASN A 287 39.95 4.65 -20.23
C ASN A 287 39.71 5.31 -21.60
N TYR A 288 38.84 6.33 -21.67
CA TYR A 288 38.54 7.05 -22.91
C TYR A 288 39.78 7.49 -23.68
N GLY A 289 40.75 8.14 -23.02
CA GLY A 289 41.96 8.65 -23.68
C GLY A 289 42.81 7.55 -24.31
N LYS A 290 42.96 6.41 -23.62
CA LYS A 290 43.71 5.26 -24.14
C LYS A 290 43.01 4.63 -25.34
N LEU A 291 41.71 4.36 -25.23
CA LEU A 291 40.93 3.74 -26.31
C LEU A 291 40.81 4.68 -27.52
N SER A 292 40.72 5.99 -27.30
CA SER A 292 40.74 7.00 -28.37
C SER A 292 42.05 6.97 -29.15
N GLN A 293 43.18 6.84 -28.46
CA GLN A 293 44.48 6.72 -29.10
C GLN A 293 44.62 5.40 -29.85
N GLU A 294 44.16 4.27 -29.28
CA GLU A 294 44.16 2.97 -29.98
C GLU A 294 43.35 3.01 -31.28
N ILE A 295 42.20 3.71 -31.32
CA ILE A 295 41.39 3.89 -32.54
C ILE A 295 42.14 4.74 -33.58
N LYS A 296 42.82 5.82 -33.15
CA LYS A 296 43.62 6.66 -34.05
C LYS A 296 44.83 5.91 -34.62
N ASP A 297 45.52 5.15 -33.78
CA ASP A 297 46.67 4.33 -34.21
C ASP A 297 46.21 3.23 -35.17
N ALA A 298 45.03 2.63 -34.93
CA ALA A 298 44.43 1.68 -35.86
C ALA A 298 44.10 2.32 -37.21
N PHE A 299 43.59 3.56 -37.21
CA PHE A 299 43.31 4.33 -38.43
C PHE A 299 44.59 4.59 -39.25
N GLU A 300 45.64 5.10 -38.61
CA GLU A 300 46.92 5.37 -39.27
C GLU A 300 47.54 4.08 -39.83
N LEU A 301 47.55 2.99 -39.04
CA LEU A 301 48.14 1.73 -39.48
C LEU A 301 47.36 1.10 -40.64
N VAL A 302 46.02 1.15 -40.58
CA VAL A 302 45.16 0.60 -41.63
C VAL A 302 45.30 1.43 -42.92
N ASN A 303 45.38 2.76 -42.84
CA ASN A 303 45.60 3.63 -44.00
C ASN A 303 47.01 3.45 -44.60
N PHE A 304 48.03 3.32 -43.75
CA PHE A 304 49.39 3.03 -44.20
C PHE A 304 49.46 1.69 -44.95
N ASN A 305 48.90 0.62 -44.39
CA ASN A 305 48.85 -0.69 -45.06
C ASN A 305 47.95 -0.66 -46.31
N GLY A 306 46.89 0.14 -46.27
CA GLY A 306 45.96 0.37 -47.37
C GLY A 306 46.59 1.07 -48.59
N SER A 307 47.70 1.79 -48.41
CA SER A 307 48.43 2.48 -49.48
C SER A 307 48.90 1.53 -50.60
N ALA A 308 49.25 0.29 -50.24
CA ALA A 308 49.64 -0.77 -51.18
C ALA A 308 48.49 -1.16 -52.15
N PHE A 309 47.24 -0.90 -51.77
CA PHE A 309 46.04 -1.19 -52.56
C PHE A 309 45.52 0.07 -53.27
N ARG A 310 46.40 0.77 -53.97
CA ARG A 310 46.09 2.00 -54.71
C ARG A 310 45.39 3.04 -53.82
N SER A 311 46.04 3.35 -52.70
CA SER A 311 45.60 4.35 -51.72
C SER A 311 44.23 4.05 -51.12
N ALA A 312 43.91 2.78 -50.88
CA ALA A 312 42.73 2.40 -50.13
C ALA A 312 42.88 2.92 -48.68
N ARG A 313 41.90 3.71 -48.22
CA ARG A 313 42.01 4.45 -46.96
C ARG A 313 40.64 4.67 -46.32
N ILE A 314 40.59 4.58 -45.00
CA ILE A 314 39.47 5.04 -44.19
C ILE A 314 39.40 6.56 -44.25
N THR A 315 38.19 7.10 -44.36
CA THR A 315 37.98 8.55 -44.35
C THR A 315 38.01 9.12 -42.94
N ASP A 316 38.42 10.38 -42.80
CA ASP A 316 38.39 11.08 -41.50
C ASP A 316 36.98 11.13 -40.90
N ILE A 317 35.95 11.21 -41.74
CA ILE A 317 34.55 11.21 -41.31
C ILE A 317 34.21 9.90 -40.58
N CYS A 318 34.71 8.76 -41.08
CA CYS A 318 34.53 7.46 -40.43
C CYS A 318 35.29 7.38 -39.09
N LEU A 319 36.51 7.92 -39.03
CA LEU A 319 37.27 8.01 -37.79
C LEU A 319 36.52 8.84 -36.72
N GLN A 320 36.02 10.02 -37.10
CA GLN A 320 35.26 10.87 -36.18
C GLN A 320 33.97 10.20 -35.71
N ALA A 321 33.26 9.49 -36.59
CA ALA A 321 32.07 8.74 -36.21
C ALA A 321 32.38 7.65 -35.16
N ARG A 322 33.47 6.89 -35.33
CA ARG A 322 33.91 5.87 -34.37
C ARG A 322 34.42 6.45 -33.04
N LEU A 323 35.09 7.60 -33.07
CA LEU A 323 35.46 8.32 -31.84
C LEU A 323 34.23 8.84 -31.08
N ASN A 324 33.19 9.26 -31.80
CA ASN A 324 31.92 9.66 -31.20
C ASN A 324 31.18 8.47 -30.57
N GLU A 325 31.21 7.28 -31.19
CA GLU A 325 30.70 6.04 -30.56
C GLU A 325 31.42 5.75 -29.24
N LEU A 326 32.75 5.85 -29.21
CA LEU A 326 33.54 5.67 -27.99
C LEU A 326 33.14 6.66 -26.89
N LYS A 327 32.97 7.94 -27.25
CA LYS A 327 32.59 9.00 -26.31
C LYS A 327 31.28 8.67 -25.60
N TRP A 328 30.23 8.41 -26.37
CA TRP A 328 28.91 8.12 -25.80
C TRP A 328 28.88 6.74 -25.11
N GLY A 329 29.64 5.77 -25.60
CA GLY A 329 29.79 4.47 -24.95
C GLY A 329 30.39 4.58 -23.54
N VAL A 330 31.37 5.47 -23.33
CA VAL A 330 31.94 5.75 -22.00
C VAL A 330 30.92 6.47 -21.11
N THR A 331 30.23 7.49 -21.63
CA THR A 331 29.21 8.23 -20.86
C THR A 331 28.07 7.33 -20.38
N VAL A 332 27.56 6.44 -21.23
CA VAL A 332 26.52 5.47 -20.83
C VAL A 332 27.06 4.48 -19.78
N ASN A 333 28.33 4.07 -19.88
CA ASN A 333 28.97 3.20 -18.89
C ASN A 333 29.11 3.87 -17.51
N GLU A 334 29.41 5.18 -17.48
CA GLU A 334 29.49 5.98 -16.25
C GLU A 334 28.12 6.06 -15.55
N ILE A 335 27.05 6.39 -16.29
CA ILE A 335 25.68 6.44 -15.76
C ILE A 335 25.28 5.09 -15.15
N MET A 336 25.52 3.99 -15.87
CA MET A 336 25.27 2.64 -15.37
C MET A 336 26.01 2.35 -14.04
N LEU A 337 27.23 2.86 -13.90
CA LEU A 337 28.06 2.63 -12.71
C LEU A 337 27.54 3.43 -11.52
N GLU A 338 27.17 4.70 -11.74
CA GLU A 338 26.57 5.58 -10.74
C GLU A 338 25.25 5.01 -10.19
N GLU A 339 24.36 4.58 -11.08
CA GLU A 339 23.09 3.94 -10.70
C GLU A 339 23.34 2.68 -9.86
N ARG A 340 24.33 1.86 -10.25
CA ARG A 340 24.68 0.64 -9.51
C ARG A 340 25.26 0.93 -8.13
N GLU A 341 26.03 2.00 -7.98
CA GLU A 341 26.59 2.42 -6.69
C GLU A 341 25.53 3.05 -5.78
N GLU A 342 24.61 3.84 -6.33
CA GLU A 342 23.46 4.37 -5.61
C GLU A 342 22.58 3.25 -5.06
N GLN A 343 22.26 2.25 -5.89
CA GLN A 343 21.54 1.05 -5.47
C GLN A 343 22.27 0.29 -4.35
N ARG A 344 23.61 0.25 -4.37
CA ARG A 344 24.40 -0.36 -3.29
C ARG A 344 24.31 0.43 -1.98
N ARG A 345 24.40 1.77 -2.02
CA ARG A 345 24.29 2.63 -0.84
C ARG A 345 22.91 2.52 -0.18
N ILE A 346 21.85 2.53 -0.99
CA ILE A 346 20.48 2.32 -0.53
C ILE A 346 20.35 0.95 0.17
N LYS A 347 20.93 -0.10 -0.41
CA LYS A 347 20.94 -1.45 0.19
C LYS A 347 21.70 -1.53 1.51
N GLU A 348 22.78 -0.78 1.67
CA GLU A 348 23.55 -0.75 2.93
C GLU A 348 22.79 -0.01 4.04
N GLN A 349 22.20 1.14 3.75
CA GLN A 349 21.36 1.88 4.71
C GLN A 349 20.16 1.05 5.17
N LEU A 350 19.50 0.35 4.24
CA LEU A 350 18.36 -0.51 4.53
C LEU A 350 18.73 -1.72 5.40
N ARG A 351 19.95 -2.28 5.28
CA ARG A 351 20.41 -3.38 6.14
C ARG A 351 20.60 -2.97 7.59
N GLU A 352 20.99 -1.71 7.84
CA GLU A 352 21.11 -1.18 9.21
C GLU A 352 19.73 -0.94 9.83
N GLU A 353 18.80 -0.38 9.06
CA GLU A 353 17.41 -0.20 9.48
C GLU A 353 16.69 -1.54 9.74
N GLU A 354 17.02 -2.60 8.97
CA GLU A 354 16.45 -3.93 9.16
C GLU A 354 16.86 -4.59 10.48
N LYS A 355 18.12 -4.42 10.89
CA LYS A 355 18.59 -4.93 12.19
C LYS A 355 17.82 -4.27 13.33
N ALA A 356 17.63 -2.95 13.26
CA ALA A 356 16.84 -2.22 14.24
C ALA A 356 15.38 -2.71 14.27
N ARG A 357 14.75 -2.94 13.11
CA ARG A 357 13.37 -3.41 13.02
C ARG A 357 13.18 -4.84 13.56
N ARG A 358 14.13 -5.74 13.34
CA ARG A 358 14.11 -7.10 13.90
C ARG A 358 14.23 -7.11 15.42
N GLU A 359 14.97 -6.17 15.99
CA GLU A 359 15.04 -5.99 17.44
C GLU A 359 13.69 -5.50 18.00
N TYR A 360 13.03 -4.56 17.32
CA TYR A 360 11.69 -4.11 17.70
C TYR A 360 10.63 -5.23 17.61
N GLU A 361 10.61 -6.04 16.54
CA GLU A 361 9.61 -7.11 16.40
C GLU A 361 9.78 -8.21 17.46
N LYS A 362 11.03 -8.50 17.86
CA LYS A 362 11.30 -9.41 18.99
C LYS A 362 10.75 -8.85 20.29
N ALA A 363 10.97 -7.55 20.56
CA ALA A 363 10.45 -6.89 21.75
C ALA A 363 8.92 -6.92 21.82
N ILE A 364 8.22 -6.73 20.69
CA ILE A 364 6.75 -6.82 20.62
C ILE A 364 6.26 -8.24 20.95
N LYS A 365 6.87 -9.28 20.35
CA LYS A 365 6.51 -10.67 20.62
C LYS A 365 6.80 -11.10 22.05
N GLU A 366 7.85 -10.56 22.66
CA GLU A 366 8.15 -10.79 24.07
C GLU A 366 7.11 -10.11 24.97
N ALA A 367 6.74 -8.85 24.70
CA ALA A 367 5.70 -8.13 25.43
C ALA A 367 4.32 -8.82 25.36
N GLU A 368 3.89 -9.30 24.17
CA GLU A 368 2.63 -10.04 24.02
C GLU A 368 2.61 -11.37 24.79
N LYS A 369 3.75 -12.07 24.84
CA LYS A 369 3.87 -13.32 25.61
C LYS A 369 3.79 -13.03 27.11
N GLU A 370 4.48 -11.99 27.58
CA GLU A 370 4.46 -11.57 28.97
C GLU A 370 3.04 -11.24 29.43
N GLU A 371 2.30 -10.42 28.67
CA GLU A 371 0.90 -10.09 28.95
C GLU A 371 0.01 -11.34 29.03
N LYS A 372 0.11 -12.25 28.05
CA LYS A 372 -0.68 -13.50 28.05
C LYS A 372 -0.38 -14.39 29.25
N THR A 373 0.88 -14.46 29.68
CA THR A 373 1.25 -15.25 30.86
C THR A 373 0.71 -14.65 32.16
N ILE A 374 0.70 -13.32 32.27
CA ILE A 374 0.17 -12.62 33.43
C ILE A 374 -1.36 -12.76 33.47
N GLN A 375 -2.04 -12.61 32.33
CA GLN A 375 -3.49 -12.82 32.22
C GLN A 375 -3.88 -14.23 32.66
N GLN A 376 -3.16 -15.25 32.20
CA GLN A 376 -3.39 -16.64 32.61
C GLN A 376 -3.15 -16.87 34.11
N ALA A 377 -2.22 -16.13 34.72
CA ALA A 377 -1.98 -16.17 36.15
C ALA A 377 -3.12 -15.51 36.95
N ILE A 378 -3.66 -14.38 36.46
CA ILE A 378 -4.85 -13.72 37.03
C ILE A 378 -6.07 -14.64 36.93
N ASP A 379 -6.31 -15.26 35.77
CA ASP A 379 -7.43 -16.18 35.57
C ASP A 379 -7.37 -17.43 36.46
N LYS A 380 -6.16 -17.89 36.81
CA LYS A 380 -5.97 -18.97 37.77
C LYS A 380 -6.19 -18.51 39.21
N ALA A 381 -5.60 -17.39 39.60
CA ALA A 381 -5.73 -16.84 40.94
C ALA A 381 -7.19 -16.44 41.28
N THR A 382 -7.94 -15.91 40.30
CA THR A 382 -9.38 -15.62 40.46
C THR A 382 -10.22 -16.88 40.66
N LYS A 383 -9.94 -17.96 39.92
CA LYS A 383 -10.60 -19.27 40.11
C LYS A 383 -10.29 -19.89 41.47
N GLU A 384 -9.04 -19.79 41.91
CA GLU A 384 -8.61 -20.25 43.24
C GLU A 384 -9.31 -19.46 44.36
N LEU A 385 -9.47 -18.14 44.20
CA LEU A 385 -10.17 -17.29 45.16
C LEU A 385 -11.67 -17.59 45.28
N MET A 386 -12.32 -18.03 44.18
CA MET A 386 -13.73 -18.46 44.21
C MET A 386 -13.94 -19.77 44.98
N LEU A 387 -12.91 -20.62 45.10
CA LEU A 387 -12.97 -21.93 45.73
C LEU A 387 -12.39 -21.96 47.16
N ALA A 388 -11.74 -20.88 47.60
CA ALA A 388 -10.99 -20.81 48.85
C ALA A 388 -11.83 -20.37 50.06
N GLY A 389 -11.52 -20.95 51.24
CA GLY A 389 -12.08 -20.54 52.53
C GLY A 389 -11.47 -19.24 53.09
N GLU A 390 -12.07 -18.69 54.16
CA GLU A 390 -11.79 -17.34 54.70
C GLU A 390 -10.32 -17.03 55.04
N GLU A 391 -9.53 -18.00 55.52
CA GLU A 391 -8.10 -17.77 55.82
C GLU A 391 -7.19 -17.71 54.58
N GLN A 392 -7.58 -18.37 53.48
CA GLN A 392 -6.80 -18.37 52.23
C GLN A 392 -7.14 -17.18 51.32
N ARG A 393 -8.28 -16.53 51.54
CA ARG A 393 -8.72 -15.36 50.76
C ARG A 393 -7.76 -14.19 50.85
N ILE A 394 -7.29 -13.83 52.05
CA ILE A 394 -6.45 -12.64 52.25
C ILE A 394 -5.11 -12.78 51.49
N ALA A 395 -4.49 -13.96 51.51
CA ALA A 395 -3.26 -14.22 50.78
C ALA A 395 -3.46 -14.25 49.24
N LEU A 396 -4.60 -14.76 48.78
CA LEU A 396 -4.97 -14.78 47.36
C LEU A 396 -5.34 -13.38 46.84
N GLU A 397 -5.96 -12.53 47.65
CA GLU A 397 -6.27 -11.13 47.33
C GLU A 397 -5.00 -10.30 47.16
N GLN A 398 -4.01 -10.46 48.04
CA GLN A 398 -2.71 -9.79 47.91
C GLN A 398 -1.97 -10.23 46.64
N ARG A 399 -1.98 -11.54 46.34
CA ARG A 399 -1.36 -12.08 45.12
C ARG A 399 -2.07 -11.61 43.85
N LEU A 400 -3.39 -11.44 43.89
CA LEU A 400 -4.16 -10.85 42.79
C LEU A 400 -3.82 -9.37 42.59
N ALA A 401 -3.70 -8.58 43.65
CA ALA A 401 -3.31 -7.18 43.57
C ALA A 401 -1.91 -7.01 42.93
N GLU A 402 -0.94 -7.86 43.30
CA GLU A 402 0.39 -7.86 42.68
C GLU A 402 0.37 -8.26 41.20
N LEU A 403 -0.47 -9.25 40.83
CA LEU A 403 -0.62 -9.66 39.43
C LEU A 403 -1.33 -8.59 38.60
N GLN A 404 -2.28 -7.84 39.19
CA GLN A 404 -2.99 -6.74 38.54
C GLN A 404 -2.04 -5.59 38.19
N ILE A 405 -1.14 -5.21 39.11
CA ILE A 405 -0.13 -4.16 38.86
C ILE A 405 0.82 -4.58 37.73
N LYS A 406 1.28 -5.84 37.74
CA LYS A 406 2.14 -6.36 36.66
C LYS A 406 1.41 -6.42 35.31
N TYR A 407 0.10 -6.65 35.32
CA TYR A 407 -0.71 -6.64 34.11
C TYR A 407 -0.81 -5.23 33.53
N GLU A 408 -1.07 -4.21 34.34
CA GLU A 408 -1.12 -2.81 33.89
C GLU A 408 0.22 -2.35 33.31
N GLU A 409 1.35 -2.74 33.91
CA GLU A 409 2.68 -2.43 33.38
C GLU A 409 2.96 -3.14 32.04
N ALA A 410 2.52 -4.38 31.89
CA ALA A 410 2.65 -5.15 30.65
C ALA A 410 1.73 -4.62 29.54
N GLU A 411 0.49 -4.24 29.88
CA GLU A 411 -0.48 -3.63 28.96
C GLU A 411 0.03 -2.28 28.45
N ALA A 412 0.58 -1.42 29.32
CA ALA A 412 1.13 -0.13 28.93
C ALA A 412 2.39 -0.25 28.04
N LYS A 413 3.17 -1.33 28.18
CA LYS A 413 4.26 -1.67 27.25
C LYS A 413 3.72 -2.18 25.91
N ASN A 414 2.70 -3.04 25.93
CA ASN A 414 2.11 -3.56 24.71
C ASN A 414 1.39 -2.47 23.90
N GLN A 415 0.61 -1.59 24.54
CA GLN A 415 -0.05 -0.46 23.86
C GLN A 415 0.95 0.52 23.22
N ARG A 416 2.09 0.78 23.87
CA ARG A 416 3.18 1.57 23.25
C ARG A 416 3.77 0.86 22.04
N ALA A 417 4.01 -0.45 22.13
CA ALA A 417 4.44 -1.30 21.02
C ALA A 417 3.41 -1.35 19.87
N ILE A 418 2.12 -1.47 20.16
CA ILE A 418 1.02 -1.51 19.19
C ILE A 418 0.81 -0.15 18.52
N SER A 419 0.93 0.96 19.26
CA SER A 419 0.88 2.30 18.68
C SER A 419 2.02 2.53 17.68
N MET A 420 3.21 1.99 17.96
CA MET A 420 4.33 1.97 17.01
C MET A 420 4.10 0.99 15.85
N ALA A 421 3.40 -0.14 16.08
CA ALA A 421 3.09 -1.12 15.04
C ALA A 421 1.91 -0.73 14.13
N GLN A 422 0.95 0.08 14.59
CA GLN A 422 -0.11 0.64 13.75
C GLN A 422 0.43 1.68 12.77
N GLN A 423 1.56 2.33 13.09
CA GLN A 423 2.39 3.05 12.11
C GLN A 423 3.08 2.14 11.08
N THR A 424 2.96 0.80 11.17
CA THR A 424 3.58 -0.19 10.25
C THR A 424 2.58 -1.08 9.46
N ARG A 425 1.34 -0.60 9.19
CA ARG A 425 0.48 -1.19 8.13
C ARG A 425 1.05 -0.99 6.72
N SER A 426 2.08 -0.15 6.62
CA SER A 426 2.86 0.08 5.45
C SER A 426 3.56 -1.19 4.95
N GLY A 427 3.56 -1.35 3.64
CA GLY A 427 4.17 -2.48 2.97
C GLY A 427 4.26 -2.22 1.47
N HIS A 428 4.71 -3.24 0.75
CA HIS A 428 4.82 -3.19 -0.69
C HIS A 428 3.87 -4.21 -1.33
N VAL A 429 3.11 -3.77 -2.33
CA VAL A 429 2.42 -4.67 -3.25
C VAL A 429 3.35 -4.89 -4.45
N TYR A 430 3.72 -6.14 -4.70
CA TYR A 430 4.56 -6.53 -5.82
C TYR A 430 3.73 -7.11 -6.96
N VAL A 431 4.19 -6.86 -8.19
CA VAL A 431 3.72 -7.51 -9.40
C VAL A 431 4.92 -8.24 -10.01
N ILE A 432 4.84 -9.56 -10.09
CA ILE A 432 5.94 -10.41 -10.57
C ILE A 432 5.45 -11.41 -11.62
N SER A 433 6.33 -11.83 -12.52
CA SER A 433 6.03 -12.87 -13.50
C SER A 433 7.16 -13.90 -13.56
N ASN A 434 6.87 -15.06 -14.14
CA ASN A 434 7.88 -16.07 -14.42
C ASN A 434 7.46 -16.77 -15.71
N ILE A 435 7.99 -16.24 -16.82
CA ILE A 435 7.63 -16.68 -18.17
C ILE A 435 7.98 -18.16 -18.36
N GLY A 436 9.14 -18.59 -17.87
CA GLY A 436 9.60 -19.97 -18.02
C GLY A 436 8.73 -21.01 -17.32
N SER A 437 7.99 -20.63 -16.27
CA SER A 437 7.13 -21.55 -15.50
C SER A 437 5.64 -21.42 -15.82
N PHE A 438 5.17 -20.20 -16.10
CA PHE A 438 3.73 -19.91 -16.22
C PHE A 438 3.31 -19.37 -17.60
N GLY A 439 4.26 -19.06 -18.49
CA GLY A 439 3.99 -18.48 -19.80
C GLY A 439 3.84 -16.96 -19.78
N GLU A 440 3.61 -16.39 -20.96
CA GLU A 440 3.42 -14.95 -21.14
C GLU A 440 2.08 -14.46 -20.57
N ASN A 441 2.04 -13.20 -20.14
CA ASN A 441 0.86 -12.53 -19.58
C ASN A 441 0.27 -13.16 -18.30
N VAL A 442 1.07 -13.95 -17.58
CA VAL A 442 0.69 -14.48 -16.26
C VAL A 442 1.48 -13.75 -15.17
N TYR A 443 0.76 -13.02 -14.33
CA TYR A 443 1.34 -12.22 -13.25
C TYR A 443 0.82 -12.67 -11.89
N LYS A 444 1.71 -12.64 -10.90
CA LYS A 444 1.35 -12.74 -9.49
C LYS A 444 1.30 -11.34 -8.88
N ILE A 445 0.19 -11.05 -8.23
CA ILE A 445 0.00 -9.81 -7.45
C ILE A 445 -0.12 -10.22 -5.99
N GLY A 446 0.78 -9.74 -5.15
CA GLY A 446 0.71 -10.00 -3.71
C GLY A 446 1.40 -8.91 -2.90
N MET A 447 1.20 -8.91 -1.59
CA MET A 447 1.86 -7.97 -0.70
C MET A 447 3.00 -8.59 0.12
N THR A 448 3.92 -7.74 0.52
CA THR A 448 4.98 -8.04 1.45
C THR A 448 5.19 -6.88 2.40
N ARG A 449 5.38 -7.21 3.68
CA ARG A 449 5.73 -6.23 4.72
C ARG A 449 7.22 -6.26 5.06
N ARG A 450 7.99 -7.04 4.30
CA ARG A 450 9.44 -7.11 4.45
C ARG A 450 10.07 -5.79 4.08
N LEU A 451 11.17 -5.50 4.75
CA LEU A 451 11.94 -4.29 4.49
C LEU A 451 12.55 -4.32 3.09
N GLU A 452 13.17 -5.45 2.71
CA GLU A 452 13.50 -5.75 1.32
C GLU A 452 12.35 -6.55 0.68
N PRO A 453 11.46 -5.92 -0.11
CA PRO A 453 10.37 -6.65 -0.75
C PRO A 453 10.88 -7.67 -1.78
N LEU A 454 12.07 -7.45 -2.35
CA LEU A 454 12.75 -8.39 -3.25
C LEU A 454 13.13 -9.71 -2.57
N ASP A 455 13.40 -9.73 -1.25
CA ASP A 455 13.66 -10.99 -0.53
C ASP A 455 12.44 -11.91 -0.56
N ARG A 456 11.23 -11.34 -0.49
CA ARG A 456 10.01 -12.15 -0.62
C ARG A 456 9.91 -12.77 -2.01
N VAL A 457 10.29 -12.02 -3.04
CA VAL A 457 10.28 -12.50 -4.43
C VAL A 457 11.30 -13.62 -4.61
N ARG A 458 12.52 -13.49 -4.07
CA ARG A 458 13.56 -14.53 -4.09
C ARG A 458 13.08 -15.83 -3.45
N GLU A 459 12.53 -15.76 -2.24
CA GLU A 459 12.00 -16.95 -1.56
C GLU A 459 10.86 -17.63 -2.32
N LEU A 460 10.00 -16.85 -2.99
CA LEU A 460 8.93 -17.40 -3.81
C LEU A 460 9.48 -18.16 -5.02
N GLY A 461 10.60 -17.69 -5.59
CA GLY A 461 11.34 -18.38 -6.64
C GLY A 461 11.96 -19.69 -6.16
N ASP A 462 12.73 -19.62 -5.07
CA ASP A 462 13.51 -20.75 -4.55
C ASP A 462 12.65 -21.93 -4.08
N ALA A 463 11.41 -21.68 -3.67
CA ALA A 463 10.59 -22.69 -3.01
C ALA A 463 9.88 -23.66 -3.97
N SER A 464 9.59 -23.28 -5.23
CA SER A 464 8.56 -24.01 -6.00
C SER A 464 8.57 -23.84 -7.52
N VAL A 465 9.51 -23.11 -8.12
CA VAL A 465 9.54 -22.89 -9.58
C VAL A 465 10.95 -23.08 -10.17
N PRO A 466 11.07 -23.57 -11.42
CA PRO A 466 12.36 -23.84 -12.06
C PRO A 466 13.19 -22.61 -12.43
N PHE A 467 12.57 -21.44 -12.51
CA PHE A 467 13.24 -20.17 -12.84
C PHE A 467 12.91 -19.11 -11.80
N SER A 468 13.79 -18.12 -11.64
CA SER A 468 13.53 -16.95 -10.80
C SER A 468 12.35 -16.09 -11.31
N PHE A 469 11.74 -15.30 -10.42
CA PHE A 469 10.67 -14.36 -10.79
C PHE A 469 11.25 -13.03 -11.26
N ASP A 470 10.71 -12.51 -12.36
CA ASP A 470 10.93 -11.15 -12.84
C ASP A 470 10.01 -10.18 -12.09
N VAL A 471 10.56 -9.03 -11.66
CA VAL A 471 9.81 -7.99 -10.95
C VAL A 471 9.38 -6.90 -11.91
N HIS A 472 8.07 -6.67 -11.98
CA HIS A 472 7.47 -5.69 -12.88
C HIS A 472 7.10 -4.39 -12.18
N ALA A 473 6.67 -4.46 -10.93
CA ALA A 473 6.38 -3.29 -10.12
C ALA A 473 6.54 -3.60 -8.64
N MET A 474 6.95 -2.58 -7.89
CA MET A 474 7.01 -2.59 -6.44
C MET A 474 6.33 -1.32 -5.91
N ILE A 475 5.16 -1.50 -5.30
CA ILE A 475 4.26 -0.39 -4.97
C ILE A 475 4.25 -0.22 -3.46
N TYR A 476 4.87 0.84 -2.96
CA TYR A 476 4.73 1.19 -1.56
C TYR A 476 3.30 1.69 -1.28
N SER A 477 2.71 1.24 -0.18
CA SER A 477 1.41 1.70 0.28
C SER A 477 1.36 1.68 1.81
N ASP A 478 0.82 2.75 2.40
CA ASP A 478 0.60 2.85 3.86
C ASP A 478 -0.41 1.82 4.37
N ASP A 479 -1.25 1.27 3.48
CA ASP A 479 -2.15 0.13 3.75
C ASP A 479 -2.11 -0.87 2.59
N ALA A 480 -0.94 -1.51 2.41
CA ALA A 480 -0.71 -2.52 1.38
C ALA A 480 -1.77 -3.65 1.32
N PRO A 481 -2.34 -4.14 2.44
CA PRO A 481 -3.43 -5.12 2.39
C PRO A 481 -4.70 -4.61 1.69
N SER A 482 -5.03 -3.33 1.83
CA SER A 482 -6.21 -2.75 1.17
C SER A 482 -5.99 -2.61 -0.33
N LEU A 483 -4.79 -2.19 -0.75
CA LEU A 483 -4.41 -2.10 -2.16
C LEU A 483 -4.41 -3.47 -2.86
N GLU A 484 -3.80 -4.49 -2.23
CA GLU A 484 -3.79 -5.86 -2.74
C GLU A 484 -5.21 -6.40 -2.95
N ASN A 485 -6.07 -6.29 -1.92
CA ASN A 485 -7.45 -6.76 -1.99
C ASN A 485 -8.25 -6.06 -3.09
N HIS A 486 -7.98 -4.77 -3.35
CA HIS A 486 -8.62 -4.05 -4.44
C HIS A 486 -8.22 -4.65 -5.80
N LEU A 487 -6.92 -4.84 -6.05
CA LEU A 487 -6.43 -5.43 -7.29
C LEU A 487 -6.95 -6.87 -7.50
N HIS A 488 -7.01 -7.68 -6.45
CA HIS A 488 -7.57 -9.04 -6.52
C HIS A 488 -9.04 -9.03 -6.92
N LYS A 489 -9.85 -8.08 -6.43
CA LYS A 489 -11.26 -7.94 -6.82
C LYS A 489 -11.41 -7.53 -8.27
N VAL A 490 -10.63 -6.56 -8.74
CA VAL A 490 -10.67 -6.07 -10.13
C VAL A 490 -10.31 -7.20 -11.12
N PHE A 491 -9.31 -8.01 -10.79
CA PHE A 491 -8.83 -9.08 -11.68
C PHE A 491 -9.38 -10.48 -11.36
N ASN A 492 -10.40 -10.60 -10.50
CA ASN A 492 -10.95 -11.87 -10.06
C ASN A 492 -11.36 -12.79 -11.23
N ASP A 493 -12.01 -12.21 -12.25
CA ASP A 493 -12.45 -12.96 -13.44
C ASP A 493 -11.27 -13.46 -14.29
N LYS A 494 -10.09 -12.83 -14.16
CA LYS A 494 -8.85 -13.21 -14.83
C LYS A 494 -7.93 -14.10 -13.98
N GLN A 495 -8.37 -14.55 -12.80
CA GLN A 495 -7.57 -15.46 -11.95
C GLN A 495 -7.31 -16.80 -12.67
N VAL A 496 -6.07 -17.30 -12.63
CA VAL A 496 -5.67 -18.57 -13.27
C VAL A 496 -6.29 -19.76 -12.54
N ASN A 497 -6.26 -19.76 -11.21
CA ASN A 497 -6.87 -20.81 -10.40
C ASN A 497 -8.31 -20.45 -10.02
N LYS A 498 -9.29 -21.10 -10.64
CA LYS A 498 -10.73 -20.84 -10.42
C LYS A 498 -11.30 -21.50 -9.15
N VAL A 499 -10.56 -22.40 -8.50
CA VAL A 499 -11.04 -23.19 -7.36
C VAL A 499 -10.46 -22.69 -6.04
N ASN A 500 -9.20 -22.27 -6.03
CA ASN A 500 -8.52 -21.76 -4.84
C ASN A 500 -8.14 -20.29 -5.02
N SER A 501 -8.98 -19.40 -4.49
CA SER A 501 -8.78 -17.94 -4.56
C SER A 501 -7.53 -17.45 -3.82
N ARG A 502 -6.94 -18.26 -2.93
CA ARG A 502 -5.66 -17.92 -2.25
C ARG A 502 -4.45 -18.03 -3.18
N LYS A 503 -4.62 -18.50 -4.42
CA LYS A 503 -3.55 -18.57 -5.43
C LYS A 503 -3.67 -17.35 -6.35
N GLU A 504 -2.90 -16.33 -6.03
CA GLU A 504 -3.03 -14.97 -6.58
C GLU A 504 -2.28 -14.78 -7.92
N PHE A 505 -2.51 -15.70 -8.87
CA PHE A 505 -1.99 -15.59 -10.24
C PHE A 505 -3.12 -15.20 -11.18
N PHE A 506 -2.85 -14.26 -12.08
CA PHE A 506 -3.83 -13.66 -12.98
C PHE A 506 -3.32 -13.68 -14.43
N ASN A 507 -4.16 -14.07 -15.38
CA ASN A 507 -3.88 -13.99 -16.81
C ASN A 507 -4.37 -12.64 -17.34
N VAL A 508 -3.48 -11.65 -17.32
CA VAL A 508 -3.80 -10.25 -17.60
C VAL A 508 -2.58 -9.56 -18.21
N GLY A 509 -2.77 -8.61 -19.12
CA GLY A 509 -1.64 -7.85 -19.66
C GLY A 509 -1.09 -6.86 -18.63
N ILE A 510 0.23 -6.66 -18.60
CA ILE A 510 0.87 -5.67 -17.70
C ILE A 510 0.33 -4.25 -17.90
N LYS A 511 -0.13 -3.93 -19.12
CA LYS A 511 -0.76 -2.64 -19.44
C LYS A 511 -2.08 -2.44 -18.68
N ASP A 512 -2.89 -3.50 -18.56
CA ASP A 512 -4.16 -3.46 -17.82
C ASP A 512 -3.88 -3.22 -16.33
N ILE A 513 -2.92 -3.95 -15.74
CA ILE A 513 -2.51 -3.77 -14.34
C ILE A 513 -2.03 -2.33 -14.10
N LYS A 514 -1.20 -1.80 -15.01
CA LYS A 514 -0.70 -0.43 -14.95
C LYS A 514 -1.84 0.60 -15.01
N SER A 515 -2.79 0.42 -15.94
CA SER A 515 -3.93 1.35 -16.06
C SER A 515 -4.78 1.39 -14.80
N THR A 516 -5.07 0.25 -14.18
CA THR A 516 -5.84 0.19 -12.92
C THR A 516 -5.12 0.89 -11.77
N ILE A 517 -3.80 0.77 -11.67
CA ILE A 517 -3.02 1.46 -10.62
C ILE A 517 -2.93 2.97 -10.90
N GLN A 518 -2.83 3.37 -12.17
CA GLN A 518 -2.84 4.79 -12.56
C GLN A 518 -4.20 5.45 -12.29
N GLU A 519 -5.32 4.74 -12.47
CA GLU A 519 -6.66 5.22 -12.10
C GLU A 519 -6.79 5.48 -10.58
N MET A 520 -5.98 4.83 -9.76
CA MET A 520 -5.93 5.04 -8.30
C MET A 520 -4.98 6.18 -7.88
N SER A 521 -4.40 6.92 -8.84
CA SER A 521 -3.45 8.03 -8.60
C SER A 521 -2.17 7.61 -7.87
N ILE A 522 -1.72 6.36 -8.03
CA ILE A 522 -0.46 5.87 -7.45
C ILE A 522 0.61 5.88 -8.54
N ASP A 523 1.65 6.68 -8.36
CA ASP A 523 2.80 6.71 -9.27
C ASP A 523 3.82 5.62 -8.90
N VAL A 524 4.22 4.82 -9.89
CA VAL A 524 4.99 3.57 -9.67
C VAL A 524 5.96 3.38 -10.83
N HIS A 525 7.18 2.97 -10.51
CA HIS A 525 8.15 2.54 -11.51
C HIS A 525 7.81 1.15 -12.06
N TRP A 526 7.73 1.02 -13.39
CA TRP A 526 7.34 -0.21 -14.07
C TRP A 526 8.46 -0.76 -14.94
N THR A 527 8.80 -2.02 -14.71
CA THR A 527 9.62 -2.82 -15.62
C THR A 527 8.69 -3.60 -16.53
N ILE A 528 8.51 -3.13 -17.77
CA ILE A 528 7.52 -3.72 -18.70
C ILE A 528 8.02 -5.04 -19.30
N SER A 529 9.33 -5.14 -19.57
CA SER A 529 9.94 -6.33 -20.14
C SER A 529 10.45 -7.25 -19.03
N ALA A 530 10.07 -8.52 -19.07
CA ALA A 530 10.68 -9.55 -18.23
C ALA A 530 12.09 -9.86 -18.75
N GLU A 531 13.09 -9.87 -17.86
CA GLU A 531 14.46 -10.22 -18.21
C GLU A 531 14.55 -11.71 -18.56
N ALA A 532 13.87 -12.56 -17.77
CA ALA A 532 13.76 -14.00 -17.96
C ALA A 532 15.12 -14.64 -18.32
N LYS A 533 16.19 -14.18 -17.66
CA LYS A 533 17.58 -14.42 -18.05
C LYS A 533 17.91 -15.91 -18.12
N GLU A 534 17.66 -16.63 -17.02
CA GLU A 534 17.94 -18.07 -16.90
C GLU A 534 17.15 -18.89 -17.92
N TYR A 535 15.90 -18.48 -18.20
CA TYR A 535 15.04 -19.14 -19.18
C TYR A 535 15.55 -18.93 -20.61
N ARG A 536 15.93 -17.70 -20.97
CA ARG A 536 16.50 -17.37 -22.29
C ARG A 536 17.86 -18.02 -22.52
N GLU A 537 18.72 -18.06 -21.49
CA GLU A 537 19.99 -18.79 -21.53
C GLU A 537 19.76 -20.30 -21.72
N SER A 538 18.79 -20.88 -21.01
CA SER A 538 18.43 -22.30 -21.16
C SER A 538 17.96 -22.61 -22.58
N LEU A 539 17.11 -21.76 -23.18
CA LEU A 539 16.68 -21.89 -24.57
C LEU A 539 17.85 -21.75 -25.56
N ALA A 540 18.79 -20.84 -25.30
CA ALA A 540 19.97 -20.67 -26.16
C ALA A 540 20.85 -21.93 -26.16
N ILE A 541 21.11 -22.50 -24.98
CA ILE A 541 21.88 -23.75 -24.83
C ILE A 541 21.17 -24.91 -25.51
N GLU A 542 19.84 -25.02 -25.34
CA GLU A 542 19.05 -26.05 -26.00
C GLU A 542 19.09 -25.91 -27.53
N ASN A 543 19.01 -24.68 -28.05
CA ASN A 543 19.13 -24.41 -29.48
C ASN A 543 20.53 -24.75 -30.02
N GLU A 544 21.60 -24.40 -29.31
CA GLU A 544 22.97 -24.78 -29.67
C GLU A 544 23.13 -26.31 -29.69
N ARG A 545 22.63 -27.00 -28.67
CA ARG A 545 22.64 -28.46 -28.60
C ARG A 545 21.86 -29.09 -29.75
N ASN A 546 20.67 -28.57 -30.06
CA ASN A 546 19.85 -29.05 -31.17
C ASN A 546 20.52 -28.80 -32.54
N THR A 547 21.28 -27.72 -32.66
CA THR A 547 22.05 -27.41 -33.87
C THR A 547 23.23 -28.37 -34.01
N ALA A 548 23.99 -28.61 -32.94
CA ALA A 548 25.08 -29.58 -32.92
C ALA A 548 24.60 -31.03 -33.15
N LEU A 549 23.41 -31.39 -32.64
CA LEU A 549 22.79 -32.69 -32.92
C LEU A 549 22.43 -32.83 -34.41
N LYS A 550 21.86 -31.80 -35.03
CA LYS A 550 21.58 -31.80 -36.48
C LYS A 550 22.86 -31.89 -37.31
N GLU A 551 23.93 -31.23 -36.91
CA GLU A 551 25.24 -31.32 -37.58
C GLU A 551 25.84 -32.73 -37.46
N SER A 552 25.74 -33.35 -36.29
CA SER A 552 26.23 -34.72 -36.08
C SER A 552 25.38 -35.78 -36.78
N GLU A 553 24.06 -35.62 -36.86
CA GLU A 553 23.18 -36.46 -37.67
C GLU A 553 23.48 -36.32 -39.18
N GLN A 554 23.78 -35.12 -39.66
CA GLN A 554 24.20 -34.90 -41.05
C GLN A 554 25.57 -35.53 -41.36
N LEU A 555 26.48 -35.58 -40.38
CA LEU A 555 27.80 -36.23 -40.49
C LEU A 555 27.74 -37.77 -40.46
N ILE A 556 26.66 -38.36 -39.94
CA ILE A 556 26.47 -39.83 -39.90
C ILE A 556 25.79 -40.35 -41.18
N VAL A 557 25.13 -39.48 -41.94
CA VAL A 557 24.39 -39.83 -43.17
C VAL A 557 25.18 -39.52 -44.46
N ALA A 558 26.31 -38.81 -44.36
CA ALA A 558 27.31 -38.66 -45.43
C ALA A 558 28.41 -39.71 -45.30
#